data_AF-A0A316QPY9-F1
#
_entry.id   AF-A0A316QPY9-F1
#
_cell.length_a   1.000
_cell.length_b   1.000
_cell.length_c   1.000
_cell.angle_alpha   90.00
_cell.angle_beta   90.00
_cell.angle_gamma   90.00
#
_symmetry.space_group_name_H-M   'P 1'
#
loop_
_entity.id
_entity.type
_entity.pdbx_description
1 polymer ?
#
loop_
_entity_poly.entity_id
_entity_poly.type
_entity_poly.pdbx_seq_one_letter_code
_entity_poly.pdbx_strand_id
1 'polypeptide(L)'
;MFKGLKEPSLTEKILPKAAVTAAVLMVGLYALFFEVPCPFARAGVPCLGCGMTHAVRAALKLDFSGALRCNGMFWALPLLYLYWLADFRLFENKAVNKGILAAILAGYILDYCIRIIL
;
A
#
# COMPACT_ATOMS: atom_id res chain seq x y z
N MET A 1 21.58 36.09 6.73
CA MET A 1 22.68 35.59 5.89
C MET A 1 22.65 34.06 5.90
N PHE A 2 21.79 33.44 5.09
CA PHE A 2 21.75 31.97 4.92
C PHE A 2 22.36 31.64 3.56
N LYS A 3 23.69 31.72 3.47
CA LYS A 3 24.46 31.26 2.31
C LYS A 3 24.88 29.81 2.58
N GLY A 4 24.46 28.87 1.72
CA GLY A 4 25.17 27.60 1.55
C GLY A 4 24.51 26.33 2.10
N LEU A 5 23.17 26.19 2.04
CA LEU A 5 22.60 24.84 2.09
C LEU A 5 22.99 24.12 0.79
N LYS A 6 23.95 23.20 0.88
CA LYS A 6 24.33 22.28 -0.20
C LYS A 6 23.05 21.55 -0.62
N GLU A 7 22.67 21.69 -1.89
CA GLU A 7 21.55 20.92 -2.45
C GLU A 7 21.81 19.44 -2.15
N PRO A 8 20.90 18.75 -1.45
CA PRO A 8 21.14 17.38 -1.04
C PRO A 8 21.32 16.52 -2.29
N SER A 9 22.37 15.70 -2.28
CA SER A 9 22.72 14.82 -3.38
C SER A 9 21.54 13.88 -3.71
N LEU A 10 21.44 13.45 -4.97
CA LEU A 10 20.39 12.51 -5.39
C LEU A 10 20.34 11.26 -4.49
N THR A 11 21.51 10.81 -4.03
CA THR A 11 21.69 9.71 -3.07
C THR A 11 21.01 10.00 -1.73
N GLU A 12 21.15 11.20 -1.17
CA GLU A 12 20.51 11.61 0.08
C GLU A 12 18.98 11.68 -0.03
N LYS A 13 18.44 11.96 -1.21
CA LYS A 13 16.99 11.96 -1.46
C LYS A 13 16.41 10.55 -1.63
N ILE A 14 17.16 9.65 -2.29
CA ILE A 14 16.72 8.28 -2.58
C ILE A 14 16.88 7.36 -1.35
N LEU A 15 17.95 7.54 -0.58
CA LEU A 15 18.27 6.71 0.58
C LEU A 15 17.10 6.52 1.58
N PRO A 16 16.38 7.56 2.02
CA PRO A 16 15.26 7.37 2.95
C PRO A 16 14.09 6.61 2.29
N LYS A 17 13.78 6.89 1.02
CA LYS A 17 12.72 6.16 0.29
C LYS A 17 13.06 4.69 0.11
N ALA A 18 14.32 4.40 -0.20
CA ALA A 18 14.83 3.04 -0.33
C ALA A 18 14.79 2.29 1.01
N ALA A 19 15.22 2.94 2.10
CA ALA A 19 15.18 2.36 3.43
C ALA A 19 13.74 2.03 3.88
N VAL A 20 12.79 2.96 3.68
CA VAL A 20 11.37 2.72 3.98
C VAL A 20 10.82 1.59 3.12
N THR A 21 11.11 1.59 1.82
CA THR A 21 10.67 0.52 0.91
C THR A 21 11.21 -0.84 1.36
N ALA A 22 12.51 -0.91 1.68
CA ALA A 22 13.14 -2.14 2.15
C ALA A 22 12.51 -2.62 3.47
N ALA A 23 12.28 -1.72 4.43
CA ALA A 23 11.62 -2.07 5.69
C ALA A 23 10.20 -2.61 5.48
N VAL A 24 9.39 -1.94 4.65
CA VAL A 24 8.02 -2.37 4.32
C VAL A 24 8.02 -3.72 3.62
N LEU A 25 8.93 -3.93 2.65
CA LEU A 25 9.06 -5.21 1.96
C LEU A 25 9.50 -6.33 2.90
N MET A 26 10.47 -6.08 3.79
CA MET A 26 10.91 -7.07 4.78
C MET A 26 9.77 -7.49 5.70
N VAL A 27 8.98 -6.53 6.21
CA VAL A 27 7.78 -6.82 7.00
C VAL A 27 6.73 -7.58 6.19
N GLY A 28 6.50 -7.19 4.94
CA GLY A 28 5.56 -7.85 4.04
C GLY A 28 5.96 -9.30 3.74
N LEU A 29 7.24 -9.54 3.44
CA LEU A 29 7.80 -10.87 3.23
C LEU A 29 7.68 -11.72 4.51
N TYR A 30 8.05 -11.17 5.66
CA TYR A 30 7.88 -11.86 6.94
C TYR A 30 6.42 -12.28 7.17
N ALA A 31 5.47 -11.37 6.96
CA ALA A 31 4.04 -11.67 7.07
C ALA A 31 3.58 -12.75 6.06
N LEU A 32 4.14 -12.75 4.84
CA LEU A 32 3.85 -13.74 3.80
C LEU A 32 4.37 -15.13 4.15
N PHE A 33 5.53 -15.27 4.80
CA PHE A 33 6.13 -16.56 5.12
C PHE A 33 5.65 -17.15 6.46
N PHE A 34 5.43 -16.31 7.48
CA PHE A 34 5.18 -16.77 8.85
C PHE A 34 3.70 -16.77 9.26
N GLU A 35 2.78 -16.47 8.33
CA GLU A 35 1.32 -16.54 8.54
C GLU A 35 0.85 -15.88 9.83
N VAL A 36 1.42 -14.70 10.12
CA VAL A 36 1.16 -13.98 11.37
C VAL A 36 -0.34 -13.73 11.50
N PRO A 37 -1.01 -14.30 12.52
CA PRO A 37 -2.45 -14.16 12.67
C PRO A 37 -2.79 -12.69 12.96
N CYS A 38 -3.68 -12.12 12.15
CA CYS A 38 -4.08 -10.72 12.30
C CYS A 38 -4.85 -10.54 13.63
N PRO A 39 -4.42 -9.63 14.53
CA PRO A 39 -5.08 -9.43 15.81
C PRO A 39 -6.54 -8.97 15.64
N PHE A 40 -6.82 -8.18 14.60
CA PHE A 40 -8.18 -7.73 14.27
C PHE A 40 -9.08 -8.89 13.86
N ALA A 41 -8.59 -9.80 13.01
CA ALA A 41 -9.32 -11.00 12.65
C ALA A 41 -9.60 -11.89 13.88
N ARG A 42 -8.63 -11.96 14.82
CA ARG A 42 -8.82 -12.68 16.08
C ARG A 42 -9.85 -12.02 17.01
N ALA A 43 -10.00 -10.69 16.93
CA ALA A 43 -11.03 -9.94 17.63
C ALA A 43 -12.40 -9.97 16.92
N GLY A 44 -12.53 -10.67 15.78
CA GLY A 44 -13.76 -10.73 14.99
C GLY A 44 -14.09 -9.44 14.24
N VAL A 45 -13.16 -8.48 14.18
CA VAL A 45 -13.35 -7.20 13.50
C VAL A 45 -12.48 -7.19 12.25
N PRO A 46 -13.04 -7.05 11.04
CA PRO A 46 -12.20 -6.85 9.86
C PRO A 46 -11.41 -5.53 10.03
N CYS A 47 -10.19 -5.45 9.52
CA CYS A 47 -9.48 -4.17 9.34
C CYS A 47 -9.48 -3.77 7.85
N LEU A 48 -9.18 -2.51 7.52
CA LEU A 48 -9.16 -2.05 6.11
C LEU A 48 -8.20 -2.85 5.21
N GLY A 49 -7.17 -3.47 5.80
CA GLY A 49 -6.23 -4.34 5.10
C GLY A 49 -6.49 -5.83 5.28
N CYS A 50 -7.66 -6.24 5.80
CA CYS A 50 -7.95 -7.65 6.03
C CYS A 50 -7.89 -8.42 4.71
N GLY A 51 -7.26 -9.59 4.74
CA GLY A 51 -7.04 -10.41 3.55
C GLY A 51 -5.95 -9.92 2.60
N MET A 52 -5.27 -8.80 2.86
CA MET A 52 -4.23 -8.27 1.96
C MET A 52 -3.07 -9.24 1.75
N THR A 53 -2.53 -9.83 2.82
CA THR A 53 -1.44 -10.82 2.73
C THR A 53 -1.87 -12.04 1.91
N HIS A 54 -3.10 -12.53 2.11
CA HIS A 54 -3.66 -13.63 1.33
C HIS A 54 -3.89 -13.23 -0.13
N ALA A 55 -4.32 -11.99 -0.38
CA ALA A 55 -4.53 -11.47 -1.72
C ALA A 55 -3.22 -11.38 -2.50
N VAL A 56 -2.17 -10.84 -1.89
CA VAL A 56 -0.82 -10.80 -2.47
C VAL A 56 -0.32 -12.21 -2.73
N ARG A 57 -0.49 -13.15 -1.78
CA ARG A 57 -0.09 -14.55 -1.98
C ARG A 57 -0.83 -15.22 -3.14
N ALA A 58 -2.14 -14.98 -3.28
CA ALA A 58 -2.93 -15.50 -4.41
C ALA A 58 -2.48 -14.89 -5.74
N ALA A 59 -2.25 -13.57 -5.77
CA ALA A 59 -1.72 -12.88 -6.94
C ALA A 59 -0.33 -13.38 -7.35
N LEU A 60 0.55 -13.70 -6.40
CA LEU A 60 1.85 -14.32 -6.66
C LEU A 60 1.74 -15.73 -7.26
N LYS A 61 0.63 -16.44 -6.99
CA LYS A 61 0.28 -17.72 -7.63
C LYS A 61 -0.48 -17.55 -8.95
N LEU A 62 -0.59 -16.31 -9.45
CA LEU A 62 -1.37 -15.93 -10.63
C LEU A 62 -2.89 -16.19 -10.48
N ASP A 63 -3.39 -16.40 -9.26
CA ASP A 63 -4.82 -16.49 -8.96
C ASP A 63 -5.39 -15.11 -8.59
N PHE A 64 -5.63 -14.29 -9.62
CA PHE A 64 -6.18 -12.94 -9.43
C PHE A 64 -7.63 -12.96 -8.96
N SER A 65 -8.41 -13.98 -9.32
CA SER A 65 -9.78 -14.14 -8.83
C SER A 65 -9.78 -14.43 -7.33
N GLY A 66 -8.88 -15.28 -6.85
CA GLY A 66 -8.64 -15.48 -5.42
C GLY A 66 -8.16 -14.21 -4.73
N ALA A 67 -7.26 -13.47 -5.36
CA ALA A 67 -6.75 -12.22 -4.80
C ALA A 67 -7.86 -11.17 -4.56
N LEU A 68 -8.73 -10.96 -5.54
CA LEU A 68 -9.88 -10.05 -5.42
C LEU A 68 -10.88 -10.47 -4.34
N ARG A 69 -11.10 -11.79 -4.17
CA ARG A 69 -11.94 -12.30 -3.08
C ARG A 69 -11.33 -12.00 -1.71
N CYS A 70 -10.02 -12.18 -1.57
CA CYS A 70 -9.29 -11.91 -0.33
C CYS A 70 -9.29 -10.42 0.04
N ASN A 71 -9.00 -9.52 -0.90
CA ASN A 71 -9.09 -8.07 -0.71
C ASN A 71 -9.38 -7.38 -2.06
N GLY A 72 -10.51 -6.68 -2.19
CA GLY A 72 -10.93 -6.09 -3.47
C GLY A 72 -10.04 -4.94 -3.93
N MET A 73 -9.24 -4.36 -3.03
CA MET A 73 -8.35 -3.24 -3.27
C MET A 73 -6.87 -3.62 -3.33
N PHE A 74 -6.54 -4.93 -3.37
CA PHE A 74 -5.14 -5.38 -3.44
C PHE A 74 -4.39 -4.81 -4.66
N TRP A 75 -5.09 -4.58 -5.77
CA TRP A 75 -4.54 -4.02 -7.00
C TRP A 75 -4.09 -2.55 -6.85
N ALA A 76 -4.53 -1.85 -5.80
CA ALA A 76 -4.08 -0.50 -5.51
C ALA A 76 -2.65 -0.46 -4.95
N LEU A 77 -2.09 -1.58 -4.48
CA LEU A 77 -0.71 -1.65 -3.96
C LEU A 77 0.35 -1.17 -4.96
N PRO A 78 0.46 -1.70 -6.19
CA PRO A 78 1.44 -1.21 -7.16
C PRO A 78 1.23 0.27 -7.50
N LEU A 79 -0.02 0.73 -7.57
CA LEU A 79 -0.33 2.13 -7.83
C LEU A 79 0.12 3.03 -6.67
N LEU A 80 -0.15 2.66 -5.42
CA LEU A 80 0.31 3.38 -4.23
C LEU A 80 1.84 3.41 -4.14
N TYR A 81 2.51 2.34 -4.55
CA TYR A 81 3.97 2.31 -4.62
C TYR A 81 4.52 3.30 -5.67
N LEU A 82 3.88 3.41 -6.84
CA LEU A 82 4.23 4.44 -7.84
C LEU A 82 4.02 5.86 -7.28
N TYR A 83 2.92 6.10 -6.55
CA TYR A 83 2.68 7.36 -5.85
C TYR A 83 3.80 7.68 -4.84
N TRP A 84 4.24 6.68 -4.06
CA TRP A 84 5.35 6.84 -3.11
C TRP A 84 6.66 7.24 -3.80
N LEU A 85 7.01 6.57 -4.91
CA LEU A 85 8.21 6.90 -5.68
C LEU A 85 8.15 8.32 -6.27
N ALA A 86 6.98 8.72 -6.76
CA ALA A 86 6.72 10.02 -7.38
C ALA A 86 6.37 11.16 -6.40
N ASP A 87 6.66 11.03 -5.10
CA ASP A 87 6.36 12.06 -4.08
C ASP A 87 4.88 12.47 -4.05
N PHE A 88 4.00 11.51 -4.29
CA PHE A 88 2.56 11.65 -4.43
C PHE A 88 2.12 12.60 -5.56
N ARG A 89 2.97 12.79 -6.56
CA ARG A 89 2.75 13.61 -7.76
C ARG A 89 2.99 12.78 -9.02
N LEU A 90 2.11 11.82 -9.25
CA LEU A 90 2.16 10.97 -10.45
C LEU A 90 1.79 11.75 -11.72
N PHE A 91 0.87 12.70 -11.61
CA PHE A 91 0.46 13.61 -12.70
C PHE A 91 0.85 15.07 -12.41
N GLU A 92 0.95 15.91 -13.44
CA GLU A 92 1.21 17.35 -13.26
C GLU A 92 0.07 18.04 -12.49
N ASN A 93 -1.16 17.60 -12.74
CA ASN A 93 -2.34 18.18 -12.11
C ASN A 93 -2.53 17.68 -10.67
N LYS A 94 -2.40 18.60 -9.70
CA LYS A 94 -2.58 18.33 -8.27
C LYS A 94 -3.99 17.83 -7.92
N ALA A 95 -5.03 18.30 -8.61
CA ALA A 95 -6.40 17.86 -8.37
C ALA A 95 -6.60 16.40 -8.80
N VAL A 96 -5.99 15.99 -9.91
CA VAL A 96 -6.03 14.59 -10.39
C VAL A 96 -5.35 13.65 -9.40
N ASN A 97 -4.15 14.00 -8.90
CA ASN A 97 -3.46 13.19 -7.90
C ASN A 97 -4.28 13.01 -6.63
N LYS A 98 -4.86 14.10 -6.12
CA LYS A 98 -5.74 14.04 -4.93
C LYS A 98 -6.99 13.23 -5.21
N GLY A 99 -7.60 13.38 -6.39
CA GLY A 99 -8.77 12.60 -6.81
C GLY A 99 -8.49 11.10 -6.84
N ILE A 100 -7.36 10.68 -7.42
CA ILE A 100 -6.96 9.27 -7.48
C ILE A 100 -6.70 8.71 -6.07
N LEU A 101 -5.96 9.43 -5.23
CA LEU A 101 -5.71 9.01 -3.84
C LEU A 101 -7.02 8.92 -3.04
N ALA A 102 -7.93 9.89 -3.22
CA ALA A 102 -9.24 9.86 -2.60
C ALA A 102 -10.08 8.67 -3.10
N ALA A 103 -10.02 8.35 -4.40
CA ALA A 103 -10.70 7.19 -4.97
C ALA A 103 -10.14 5.86 -4.42
N ILE A 104 -8.82 5.74 -4.28
CA ILE A 104 -8.20 4.57 -3.64
C ILE A 104 -8.68 4.44 -2.19
N LEU A 105 -8.64 5.53 -1.42
CA LEU A 105 -9.11 5.52 -0.03
C LEU A 105 -10.60 5.15 0.08
N ALA A 106 -11.44 5.75 -0.76
CA ALA A 106 -12.86 5.42 -0.84
C ALA A 106 -13.10 3.96 -1.21
N GLY A 107 -12.29 3.40 -2.12
CA GLY A 107 -12.33 1.98 -2.48
C GLY A 107 -12.00 1.06 -1.31
N TYR A 108 -10.99 1.40 -0.49
CA TYR A 108 -10.67 0.63 0.72
C TYR A 108 -11.79 0.70 1.77
N ILE A 109 -12.40 1.89 1.93
CA ILE A 109 -13.56 2.07 2.82
C ILE A 109 -14.74 1.23 2.30
N LEU A 110 -14.98 1.23 0.99
CA LEU A 110 -16.07 0.46 0.39
C LEU A 110 -15.85 -1.05 0.53
N ASP A 111 -14.66 -1.57 0.23
CA ASP A 111 -14.31 -2.98 0.44
C ASP A 111 -14.48 -3.38 1.91
N TYR A 112 -14.06 -2.51 2.84
CA TYR A 112 -14.29 -2.71 4.28
C TYR A 112 -15.78 -2.76 4.64
N CYS A 113 -16.58 -1.78 4.18
CA CYS A 113 -18.03 -1.73 4.43
C CYS A 113 -18.75 -2.94 3.84
N ILE A 114 -18.34 -3.43 2.68
CA ILE A 114 -18.92 -4.65 2.09
C ILE A 114 -18.61 -5.86 2.98
N ARG A 115 -17.37 -6.00 3.46
CA ARG A 115 -16.93 -7.14 4.30
C ARG A 115 -17.47 -7.15 5.72
N ILE A 116 -17.91 -6.01 6.25
CA ILE A 116 -18.55 -5.96 7.57
C ILE A 116 -20.06 -6.26 7.48
N ILE A 117 -20.68 -6.00 6.32
CA ILE A 117 -22.12 -6.20 6.09
C ILE A 117 -22.42 -7.62 5.60
N LEU A 118 -21.58 -8.18 4.72
CA LEU A 118 -21.69 -9.52 4.14
C LEU A 118 -20.81 -10.53 4.89
#